data_AF-A0A938SL95-F1
#
_entry.id   AF-A0A938SL95-F1
#
_cell.length_a   1.000
_cell.length_b   1.000
_cell.length_c   1.000
_cell.angle_alpha   90.00
_cell.angle_beta   90.00
_cell.angle_gamma   90.00
#
_symmetry.space_group_name_H-M   'P 1'
#
loop_
_entity.id
_entity.type
_entity.pdbx_description
1 polymer ?
#
loop_
_entity_poly.entity_id
_entity_poly.type
_entity_poly.pdbx_seq_one_letter_code
_entity_poly.pdbx_strand_id
1 'polypeptide(L)'
;MISDPFDFSMGCHTANMLFRSLRLDRLWHADPGRPSPDRALIRIDGQASEVDVEGYPRWMVVVFEIPARDELPPVKLTLYTGGRRPSEDVLRGEPMTDWGALLDGPRGAIFSDCPWNTRYALLPKTEFEGYPGPETTLPRGPSHHAEWVEACKGRGETFSSFAIGGPLTELIQLANVAATVGEPFDYEPLGGHVLNNDTANGLLNREYRDGWTL
;
A
#
# COMPACT_ATOMS: atom_id res chain seq x y z
N MET A 1 -6.02 3.55 4.95
CA MET A 1 -5.34 4.86 5.00
C MET A 1 -3.93 4.70 5.54
N ILE A 2 -2.99 5.47 5.01
CA ILE A 2 -1.61 5.56 5.51
C ILE A 2 -1.26 7.03 5.81
N SER A 3 -0.57 7.32 6.92
CA SER A 3 -0.02 8.63 7.29
C SER A 3 1.47 8.53 7.57
N ASP A 4 2.26 9.41 6.95
CA ASP A 4 3.73 9.48 7.05
C ASP A 4 4.19 10.95 7.23
N PRO A 5 4.94 11.30 8.30
CA PRO A 5 5.43 12.65 8.52
C PRO A 5 6.68 12.98 7.69
N PHE A 6 7.34 11.99 7.06
CA PHE A 6 8.52 12.17 6.22
C PHE A 6 8.19 11.93 4.74
N ASP A 7 9.23 12.01 3.89
CA ASP A 7 9.11 11.63 2.49
C ASP A 7 8.60 10.19 2.32
N PHE A 8 8.35 9.82 1.07
CA PHE A 8 7.70 8.58 0.69
C PHE A 8 8.42 7.27 1.10
N SER A 9 9.64 7.35 1.65
CA SER A 9 10.49 6.20 1.97
C SER A 9 9.89 5.22 3.00
N MET A 10 8.98 5.68 3.87
CA MET A 10 8.41 4.84 4.95
C MET A 10 7.00 4.31 4.65
N GLY A 11 6.39 4.71 3.53
CA GLY A 11 5.04 4.30 3.14
C GLY A 11 4.86 2.79 3.05
N CYS A 12 5.86 2.06 2.55
CA CYS A 12 5.80 0.59 2.40
C CYS A 12 5.81 -0.14 3.76
N HIS A 13 6.49 0.40 4.78
CA HIS A 13 6.49 -0.16 6.13
C HIS A 13 5.09 -0.09 6.75
N THR A 14 4.43 1.06 6.61
CA THR A 14 3.10 1.32 7.16
C THR A 14 2.01 0.61 6.35
N ALA A 15 2.18 0.47 5.04
CA ALA A 15 1.18 -0.10 4.13
C ALA A 15 1.09 -1.65 4.17
N ASN A 16 2.12 -2.36 4.62
CA ASN A 16 2.18 -3.83 4.52
C ASN A 16 0.98 -4.53 5.17
N MET A 17 0.52 -4.07 6.35
CA MET A 17 -0.68 -4.63 7.00
C MET A 17 -1.92 -4.51 6.11
N LEU A 18 -2.15 -3.32 5.52
CA LEU A 18 -3.28 -3.07 4.64
C LEU A 18 -3.18 -3.89 3.36
N PHE A 19 -1.99 -3.90 2.74
CA PHE A 19 -1.74 -4.62 1.49
C PHE A 19 -2.06 -6.11 1.61
N ARG A 20 -1.61 -6.75 2.70
CA ARG A 20 -1.87 -8.17 2.96
C ARG A 20 -3.30 -8.46 3.39
N SER A 21 -3.84 -7.70 4.35
CA SER A 21 -5.20 -7.92 4.86
C SER A 21 -6.26 -7.75 3.77
N LEU A 22 -6.00 -6.84 2.83
CA LEU A 22 -6.85 -6.61 1.68
C LEU A 22 -6.49 -7.50 0.49
N ARG A 23 -5.48 -8.37 0.52
CA ARG A 23 -5.07 -9.20 -0.64
C ARG A 23 -4.83 -8.39 -1.91
N LEU A 24 -4.13 -7.26 -1.79
CA LEU A 24 -3.86 -6.36 -2.93
C LEU A 24 -2.87 -6.98 -3.94
N ASP A 25 -2.03 -7.91 -3.50
CA ASP A 25 -1.12 -8.71 -4.33
C ASP A 25 -1.82 -9.41 -5.50
N ARG A 26 -3.10 -9.75 -5.33
CA ARG A 26 -3.92 -10.42 -6.35
C ARG A 26 -4.08 -9.63 -7.65
N LEU A 27 -3.82 -8.32 -7.62
CA LEU A 27 -3.86 -7.50 -8.82
C LEU A 27 -2.58 -7.65 -9.67
N TRP A 28 -1.45 -8.00 -9.05
CA TRP A 28 -0.14 -8.18 -9.69
C TRP A 28 0.18 -9.63 -10.08
N HIS A 29 -0.69 -10.58 -9.73
CA HIS A 29 -0.48 -11.99 -9.99
C HIS A 29 -1.52 -12.50 -10.99
N ALA A 30 -1.05 -13.11 -12.07
CA ALA A 30 -1.91 -13.77 -13.03
C ALA A 30 -2.68 -14.90 -12.34
N ASP A 31 -4.00 -14.92 -12.51
CA ASP A 31 -4.86 -16.02 -12.08
C ASP A 31 -5.44 -16.72 -13.33
N PRO A 32 -5.02 -17.95 -13.63
CA PRO A 32 -5.54 -18.73 -14.75
C PRO A 32 -7.05 -19.02 -14.67
N GLY A 33 -7.61 -18.99 -13.46
CA GLY A 33 -9.03 -19.23 -13.19
C GLY A 33 -9.89 -17.96 -13.22
N ARG A 34 -9.26 -16.78 -13.28
CA ARG A 34 -9.98 -15.52 -13.40
C ARG A 34 -10.37 -15.32 -14.86
N PRO A 35 -11.67 -15.23 -15.19
CA PRO A 35 -12.07 -14.91 -16.55
C PRO A 35 -11.45 -13.56 -16.95
N SER A 36 -10.75 -13.52 -18.08
CA SER A 36 -10.16 -12.30 -18.63
C SER A 36 -11.14 -11.62 -19.61
N PRO A 37 -11.25 -10.27 -19.68
CA PRO A 37 -10.71 -9.23 -18.80
C PRO A 37 -11.73 -8.13 -18.47
N ASP A 38 -12.13 -7.99 -17.21
CA ASP A 38 -12.09 -6.62 -16.69
C ASP A 38 -10.64 -6.45 -16.25
N ARG A 39 -9.85 -5.74 -17.08
CA ARG A 39 -8.50 -5.32 -16.66
C ARG A 39 -8.66 -4.68 -15.30
N ALA A 40 -7.98 -5.21 -14.29
CA ALA A 40 -8.07 -4.61 -12.97
C ALA A 40 -7.35 -3.28 -13.03
N LEU A 41 -8.11 -2.19 -13.13
CA LEU A 41 -7.56 -0.85 -13.17
C LEU A 41 -7.61 -0.24 -11.78
N ILE A 42 -6.48 0.29 -11.33
CA ILE A 42 -6.42 1.14 -10.15
C ILE A 42 -6.46 2.56 -10.66
N ARG A 43 -7.54 3.29 -10.34
CA ARG A 43 -7.61 4.73 -10.62
C ARG A 43 -6.90 5.47 -9.50
N ILE A 44 -6.00 6.36 -9.87
CA ILE A 44 -5.11 7.04 -8.93
C ILE A 44 -5.25 8.55 -9.15
N ASP A 45 -5.46 9.28 -8.08
CA ASP A 45 -5.60 10.74 -8.07
C ASP A 45 -4.77 11.32 -6.93
N GLY A 46 -3.93 12.31 -7.23
CA GLY A 46 -2.95 12.86 -6.32
C GLY A 46 -3.05 14.38 -6.24
N GLN A 47 -3.06 14.89 -5.01
CA GLN A 47 -2.87 16.31 -4.74
C GLN A 47 -1.55 16.49 -3.99
N ALA A 48 -0.75 17.46 -4.44
CA ALA A 48 0.52 17.79 -3.83
C ALA A 48 0.63 19.29 -3.57
N SER A 49 1.49 19.67 -2.63
CA SER A 49 1.76 21.08 -2.32
C SER A 49 2.47 21.83 -3.45
N GLU A 50 3.30 21.11 -4.21
CA GLU A 50 4.01 21.55 -5.39
C GLU A 50 4.35 20.34 -6.25
N VAL A 51 4.71 20.58 -7.51
CA VAL A 51 5.42 19.60 -8.33
C VAL A 51 6.92 19.88 -8.17
N ASP A 52 7.65 18.90 -7.63
CA ASP A 52 9.11 18.91 -7.56
C ASP A 52 9.64 17.74 -8.38
N VAL A 53 10.51 18.02 -9.35
CA VAL A 53 11.09 17.03 -10.27
C VAL A 53 12.43 16.46 -9.77
N GLU A 54 13.04 17.10 -8.76
CA GLU A 54 14.30 16.67 -8.16
C GLU A 54 14.10 16.13 -6.72
N GLY A 55 13.00 16.53 -6.07
CA GLY A 55 12.65 16.16 -4.70
C GLY A 55 11.25 15.59 -4.56
N TYR A 56 10.65 15.83 -3.39
CA TYR A 56 9.30 15.40 -3.04
C TYR A 56 8.50 16.61 -2.54
N PRO A 57 7.18 16.66 -2.77
CA PRO A 57 6.36 17.74 -2.26
C PRO A 57 6.35 17.75 -0.74
N ARG A 58 6.25 18.95 -0.14
CA ARG A 58 6.08 19.12 1.33
C ARG A 58 4.92 18.30 1.89
N TRP A 59 3.84 18.14 1.13
CA TRP A 59 2.77 17.20 1.45
C TRP A 59 2.12 16.66 0.18
N MET A 60 1.57 15.45 0.28
CA MET A 60 0.67 14.88 -0.73
C MET A 60 -0.50 14.14 -0.07
N VAL A 61 -1.63 14.12 -0.79
CA VAL A 61 -2.78 13.28 -0.52
C VAL A 61 -3.10 12.52 -1.79
N VAL A 62 -2.91 11.20 -1.76
CA VAL A 62 -3.14 10.34 -2.93
C VAL A 62 -4.24 9.34 -2.63
N VAL A 63 -5.20 9.24 -3.53
CA VAL A 63 -6.31 8.31 -3.50
C VAL A 63 -6.09 7.23 -4.55
N PHE A 64 -6.18 5.98 -4.12
CA PHE A 64 -6.24 4.80 -4.98
C PHE A 64 -7.65 4.22 -4.89
N GLU A 65 -8.34 4.16 -6.01
CA GLU A 65 -9.58 3.43 -6.17
C GLU A 65 -9.25 2.04 -6.70
N ILE A 66 -9.22 1.08 -5.79
CA ILE A 66 -8.81 -0.29 -6.05
C ILE A 66 -10.06 -1.11 -6.37
N PRO A 67 -10.07 -1.87 -7.48
CA PRO A 67 -11.25 -2.60 -7.91
C PRO A 67 -11.55 -3.79 -6.98
N ALA A 68 -12.74 -4.37 -7.17
CA ALA A 68 -13.08 -5.65 -6.57
C ALA A 68 -12.06 -6.72 -6.97
N ARG A 69 -11.77 -7.64 -6.05
CA ARG A 69 -10.84 -8.75 -6.29
C ARG A 69 -11.31 -9.97 -5.50
N ASP A 70 -11.51 -11.08 -6.19
CA ASP A 70 -12.15 -12.27 -5.64
C ASP A 70 -13.49 -11.90 -4.95
N GLU A 71 -13.68 -12.37 -3.72
CA GLU A 71 -14.83 -12.08 -2.85
C GLU A 71 -14.73 -10.72 -2.14
N LEU A 72 -13.64 -9.95 -2.35
CA LEU A 72 -13.45 -8.66 -1.67
C LEU A 72 -14.01 -7.50 -2.49
N PRO A 73 -14.76 -6.58 -1.84
CA PRO A 73 -15.28 -5.40 -2.51
C PRO A 73 -14.16 -4.44 -2.96
N PRO A 74 -14.48 -3.48 -3.84
CA PRO A 74 -13.56 -2.38 -4.13
C PRO A 74 -13.21 -1.63 -2.85
N VAL A 75 -12.01 -1.06 -2.81
CA VAL A 75 -11.51 -0.33 -1.65
C VAL A 75 -10.90 1.00 -2.07
N LYS A 76 -11.21 2.04 -1.32
CA LYS A 76 -10.55 3.34 -1.42
C LYS A 76 -9.39 3.38 -0.43
N LEU A 77 -8.17 3.43 -0.94
CA LEU A 77 -6.96 3.62 -0.14
C LEU A 77 -6.51 5.07 -0.28
N THR A 78 -6.48 5.82 0.82
CA THR A 78 -5.90 7.17 0.84
C THR A 78 -4.57 7.19 1.59
N LEU A 79 -3.55 7.77 0.97
CA LEU A 79 -2.24 8.02 1.55
C LEU A 79 -2.10 9.52 1.82
N TYR A 80 -1.68 9.86 3.03
CA TYR A 80 -1.44 11.21 3.49
C TYR A 80 0.03 11.36 3.89
N THR A 81 0.68 12.45 3.47
CA THR A 81 2.04 12.79 3.92
C THR A 81 2.15 14.25 4.36
N GLY A 82 3.29 14.61 4.96
CA GLY A 82 3.62 16.01 5.21
C GLY A 82 2.68 16.70 6.20
N GLY A 83 2.21 15.95 7.20
CA GLY A 83 1.29 16.43 8.22
C GLY A 83 -0.17 16.54 7.78
N ARG A 84 -0.51 16.19 6.53
CA ARG A 84 -1.90 15.96 6.14
C ARG A 84 -2.45 14.75 6.87
N ARG A 85 -3.71 14.82 7.25
CA ARG A 85 -4.38 13.81 8.06
C ARG A 85 -5.78 13.56 7.51
N PRO A 86 -6.36 12.38 7.78
CA PRO A 86 -7.77 12.14 7.51
C PRO A 86 -8.69 12.98 8.40
N SER A 87 -10.00 12.87 8.17
CA SER A 87 -10.99 13.32 9.15
C SER A 87 -10.78 12.62 10.50
N GLU A 88 -11.09 13.30 11.60
CA GLU A 88 -11.08 12.70 12.93
C GLU A 88 -12.19 11.65 13.08
N ASP A 89 -13.28 11.76 12.31
CA ASP A 89 -14.42 10.83 12.37
C ASP A 89 -14.01 9.38 12.07
N VAL A 90 -13.08 9.17 11.13
CA VAL A 90 -12.63 7.82 10.77
C VAL A 90 -11.76 7.18 11.87
N LEU A 91 -11.23 7.99 12.79
CA LEU A 91 -10.46 7.52 13.94
C LEU A 91 -11.36 7.21 15.16
N ARG A 92 -12.68 7.41 15.05
CA ARG A 92 -13.66 7.00 16.07
C ARG A 92 -13.31 7.50 17.48
N GLY A 93 -12.79 8.74 17.57
CA GLY A 93 -12.39 9.39 18.81
C GLY A 93 -10.94 9.14 19.25
N GLU A 94 -10.17 8.34 18.50
CA GLU A 94 -8.73 8.16 18.77
C GLU A 94 -7.87 9.25 18.12
N PRO A 95 -6.79 9.69 18.78
CA PRO A 95 -5.86 10.63 18.17
C PRO A 95 -5.00 9.96 17.09
N MET A 96 -4.81 10.65 15.97
CA MET A 96 -3.76 10.31 15.00
C MET A 96 -2.39 10.69 15.58
N THR A 97 -1.41 9.79 15.48
CA THR A 97 -0.01 10.12 15.79
C THR A 97 0.70 10.63 14.54
N ASP A 98 2.01 10.75 14.55
CA ASP A 98 2.74 11.14 13.33
C ASP A 98 2.66 10.06 12.25
N TRP A 99 2.34 8.81 12.63
CA TRP A 99 2.25 7.65 11.77
C TRP A 99 0.89 6.98 11.91
N GLY A 100 0.39 6.37 10.84
CA GLY A 100 -0.88 5.67 10.96
C GLY A 100 -1.18 4.73 9.82
N ALA A 101 -1.64 3.52 10.13
CA ALA A 101 -2.36 2.65 9.21
C ALA A 101 -3.77 2.40 9.77
N LEU A 102 -4.79 2.76 9.01
CA LEU A 102 -6.19 2.53 9.38
C LEU A 102 -6.89 1.70 8.30
N LEU A 103 -7.45 0.56 8.70
CA LEU A 103 -8.43 -0.20 7.94
C LEU A 103 -9.80 0.03 8.57
N ASP A 104 -10.62 0.87 7.94
CA ASP A 104 -11.97 1.19 8.44
C ASP A 104 -13.03 0.32 7.75
N GLY A 105 -14.01 -0.14 8.53
CA GLY A 105 -15.14 -0.91 8.06
C GLY A 105 -16.42 -0.55 8.83
N PRO A 106 -17.60 -1.01 8.36
CA PRO A 106 -18.87 -0.55 8.90
C PRO A 106 -19.07 -0.82 10.40
N ARG A 107 -18.48 -1.90 10.93
CA ARG A 107 -18.61 -2.33 12.34
C ARG A 107 -17.43 -1.97 13.23
N GLY A 108 -16.39 -1.36 12.68
CA GLY A 108 -15.19 -1.05 13.43
C GLY A 108 -13.98 -0.88 12.52
N ALA A 109 -12.86 -0.48 13.12
CA ALA A 109 -11.62 -0.26 12.40
C ALA A 109 -10.43 -0.94 13.09
N ILE A 110 -9.42 -1.29 12.30
CA ILE A 110 -8.09 -1.69 12.79
C ILE A 110 -7.17 -0.50 12.60
N PHE A 111 -6.65 0.03 13.70
CA PHE A 111 -5.74 1.17 13.70
C PHE A 111 -4.37 0.77 14.23
N SER A 112 -3.32 1.09 13.49
CA SER A 112 -1.94 1.03 13.97
C SER A 112 -1.35 2.42 13.94
N ASP A 113 -0.85 2.89 15.08
CA ASP A 113 -0.09 4.13 15.24
C ASP A 113 1.43 3.90 15.11
N CYS A 114 1.81 2.73 14.58
CA CYS A 114 3.17 2.23 14.52
C CYS A 114 3.59 2.05 13.06
N PRO A 115 4.67 2.68 12.59
CA PRO A 115 5.07 2.57 11.19
C PRO A 115 5.51 1.14 10.81
N TRP A 116 5.79 0.27 11.78
CA TRP A 116 6.10 -1.15 11.54
C TRP A 116 4.90 -2.09 11.70
N ASN A 117 3.71 -1.57 11.98
CA ASN A 117 2.49 -2.35 12.22
C ASN A 117 2.64 -3.42 13.33
N THR A 118 3.57 -3.25 14.28
CA THR A 118 3.83 -4.22 15.36
C THR A 118 2.86 -4.12 16.53
N ARG A 119 2.05 -3.05 16.57
CA ARG A 119 0.97 -2.83 17.53
C ARG A 119 -0.25 -2.31 16.77
N TYR A 120 -1.44 -2.69 17.22
CA TYR A 120 -2.71 -2.23 16.67
C TYR A 120 -3.76 -2.16 17.77
N ALA A 121 -4.82 -1.40 17.51
CA ALA A 121 -6.03 -1.31 18.31
C ALA A 121 -7.26 -1.56 17.41
N LEU A 122 -8.30 -2.16 17.99
CA LEU A 122 -9.62 -2.22 17.39
C LEU A 122 -10.45 -1.03 17.87
N LEU A 123 -11.12 -0.36 16.95
CA LEU A 123 -11.87 0.87 17.22
C LEU A 123 -13.37 0.70 16.95
N PRO A 124 -14.26 1.27 17.79
CA PRO A 124 -13.94 2.00 19.03
C PRO A 124 -13.45 1.04 20.13
N LYS A 125 -12.43 1.44 20.91
CA LYS A 125 -11.80 0.54 21.90
C LYS A 125 -12.78 -0.09 22.88
N THR A 126 -13.80 0.66 23.30
CA THR A 126 -14.84 0.23 24.25
C THR A 126 -15.67 -0.96 23.75
N GLU A 127 -15.84 -1.12 22.43
CA GLU A 127 -16.59 -2.25 21.85
C GLU A 127 -15.75 -3.53 21.75
N PHE A 128 -14.42 -3.41 21.81
CA PHE A 128 -13.49 -4.51 21.64
C PHE A 128 -12.68 -4.82 22.91
N GLU A 129 -13.10 -4.29 24.06
CA GLU A 129 -12.50 -4.63 25.35
C GLU A 129 -12.58 -6.13 25.62
N GLY A 130 -11.44 -6.75 25.92
CA GLY A 130 -11.36 -8.19 26.18
C GLY A 130 -11.56 -9.08 24.94
N TYR A 131 -11.61 -8.52 23.72
CA TYR A 131 -11.64 -9.34 22.50
C TYR A 131 -10.36 -10.19 22.43
N PRO A 132 -10.46 -11.53 22.40
CA PRO A 132 -9.30 -12.41 22.51
C PRO A 132 -8.42 -12.44 21.25
N GLY A 133 -8.86 -11.79 20.17
CA GLY A 133 -8.21 -11.88 18.86
C GLY A 133 -8.67 -13.11 18.07
N PRO A 134 -8.28 -13.19 16.78
CA PRO A 134 -8.50 -14.40 15.98
C PRO A 134 -7.59 -15.54 16.44
N GLU A 135 -7.92 -16.77 16.02
CA GLU A 135 -7.01 -17.91 16.19
C GLU A 135 -5.65 -17.63 15.55
N THR A 136 -4.58 -18.11 16.19
CA THR A 136 -3.23 -17.95 15.66
C THR A 136 -3.00 -18.92 14.51
N THR A 137 -2.99 -18.40 13.28
CA THR A 137 -2.82 -19.21 12.06
C THR A 137 -1.45 -19.05 11.40
N LEU A 138 -0.70 -17.99 11.74
CA LEU A 138 0.58 -17.68 11.12
C LEU A 138 1.76 -18.18 11.97
N PRO A 139 2.80 -18.78 11.34
CA PRO A 139 4.00 -19.19 12.06
C PRO A 139 4.75 -17.98 12.59
N ARG A 140 5.29 -18.08 13.82
CA ARG A 140 6.24 -17.09 14.35
C ARG A 140 7.65 -17.54 14.02
N GLY A 141 8.30 -16.82 13.10
CA GLY A 141 9.69 -17.07 12.72
C GLY A 141 10.71 -16.46 13.71
N PRO A 142 11.97 -16.92 13.69
CA PRO A 142 13.03 -16.41 14.56
C PRO A 142 13.45 -14.96 14.22
N SER A 143 13.49 -14.61 12.92
CA SER A 143 13.59 -13.26 12.37
C SER A 143 13.51 -13.31 10.84
N HIS A 144 13.19 -12.19 10.18
CA HIS A 144 13.15 -12.12 8.71
C HIS A 144 14.51 -12.40 8.05
N HIS A 145 15.62 -12.04 8.70
CA HIS A 145 16.97 -12.37 8.23
C HIS A 145 17.24 -13.88 8.29
N ALA A 146 16.85 -14.53 9.38
CA ALA A 146 17.02 -15.97 9.53
C ALA A 146 16.13 -16.73 8.53
N GLU A 147 14.87 -16.33 8.34
CA GLU A 147 14.00 -16.88 7.30
C GLU A 147 14.64 -16.76 5.91
N TRP A 148 15.20 -15.58 5.59
CA TRP A 148 15.88 -15.37 4.31
C TRP A 148 17.08 -16.30 4.13
N VAL A 149 17.95 -16.43 5.14
CA VAL A 149 19.10 -17.34 5.10
C VAL A 149 18.66 -18.80 4.89
N GLU A 150 17.58 -19.24 5.54
CA GLU A 150 17.08 -20.61 5.41
C GLU A 150 16.43 -20.85 4.06
N ALA A 151 15.64 -19.90 3.54
CA ALA A 151 15.08 -19.94 2.20
C ALA A 151 16.18 -20.01 1.13
N CYS A 152 17.26 -19.23 1.27
CA CYS A 152 18.43 -19.30 0.38
C CYS A 152 19.12 -20.68 0.39
N LYS A 153 18.97 -21.45 1.47
CA LYS A 153 19.47 -22.83 1.57
C LYS A 153 18.44 -23.88 1.14
N GLY A 154 17.33 -23.46 0.53
CA GLY A 154 16.24 -24.33 0.08
C GLY A 154 15.35 -24.85 1.21
N ARG A 155 15.33 -24.17 2.38
CA ARG A 155 14.53 -24.59 3.54
C ARG A 155 13.44 -23.57 3.84
N GLY A 156 12.22 -23.90 3.41
CA GLY A 156 11.05 -23.04 3.58
C GLY A 156 11.04 -21.85 2.63
N GLU A 157 10.13 -20.93 2.90
CA GLU A 157 9.91 -19.69 2.14
C GLU A 157 9.98 -18.49 3.08
N THR A 158 10.29 -17.31 2.54
CA THR A 158 10.27 -16.07 3.33
C THR A 158 8.84 -15.57 3.51
N PHE A 159 8.51 -15.09 4.71
CA PHE A 159 7.21 -14.45 4.93
C PHE A 159 7.05 -13.18 4.07
N SER A 160 8.15 -12.45 3.86
CA SER A 160 8.27 -11.23 3.04
C SER A 160 8.99 -11.50 1.72
N SER A 161 8.37 -12.26 0.83
CA SER A 161 8.91 -12.57 -0.50
C SER A 161 8.80 -11.40 -1.49
N PHE A 162 9.54 -11.46 -2.60
CA PHE A 162 9.45 -10.48 -3.68
C PHE A 162 8.07 -10.43 -4.35
N ALA A 163 7.32 -11.53 -4.31
CA ALA A 163 5.93 -11.57 -4.78
C ALA A 163 5.02 -10.62 -3.98
N ILE A 164 5.37 -10.28 -2.73
CA ILE A 164 4.66 -9.27 -1.95
C ILE A 164 5.40 -7.92 -2.01
N GLY A 165 6.72 -7.93 -1.80
CA GLY A 165 7.52 -6.71 -1.67
C GLY A 165 7.57 -5.87 -2.95
N GLY A 166 7.60 -6.50 -4.13
CA GLY A 166 7.57 -5.81 -5.41
C GLY A 166 6.24 -5.07 -5.63
N PRO A 167 5.10 -5.79 -5.68
CA PRO A 167 3.78 -5.18 -5.84
C PRO A 167 3.44 -4.11 -4.81
N LEU A 168 3.81 -4.32 -3.54
CA LEU A 168 3.63 -3.30 -2.50
C LEU A 168 4.43 -2.04 -2.79
N THR A 169 5.71 -2.19 -3.14
CA THR A 169 6.58 -1.06 -3.49
C THR A 169 6.03 -0.33 -4.71
N GLU A 170 5.60 -1.08 -5.73
CA GLU A 170 5.05 -0.51 -6.96
C GLU A 170 3.78 0.30 -6.70
N LEU A 171 2.79 -0.25 -5.99
CA LEU A 171 1.57 0.46 -5.61
C LEU A 171 1.88 1.77 -4.90
N ILE A 172 2.82 1.72 -3.96
CA ILE A 172 3.25 2.85 -3.16
C ILE A 172 3.91 3.85 -4.12
N GLN A 173 4.92 3.49 -4.92
CA GLN A 173 5.59 4.42 -5.83
C GLN A 173 4.67 5.18 -6.81
N LEU A 174 3.53 4.60 -7.21
CA LEU A 174 2.53 5.30 -8.02
C LEU A 174 1.95 6.57 -7.34
N ALA A 175 2.03 6.69 -6.02
CA ALA A 175 1.65 7.92 -5.31
C ALA A 175 2.58 9.08 -5.67
N ASN A 176 3.88 8.82 -5.84
CA ASN A 176 4.82 9.84 -6.32
C ASN A 176 4.49 10.25 -7.75
N VAL A 177 4.18 9.29 -8.62
CA VAL A 177 3.75 9.58 -10.00
C VAL A 177 2.52 10.48 -10.02
N ALA A 178 1.53 10.20 -9.17
CA ALA A 178 0.32 11.01 -9.04
C ALA A 178 0.62 12.42 -8.52
N ALA A 179 1.49 12.55 -7.52
CA ALA A 179 1.92 13.84 -7.01
C ALA A 179 2.69 14.68 -8.05
N THR A 180 3.50 14.03 -8.89
CA THR A 180 4.27 14.70 -9.95
C THR A 180 3.38 15.14 -11.12
N VAL A 181 2.44 14.30 -11.55
CA VAL A 181 1.60 14.58 -12.73
C VAL A 181 0.44 15.52 -12.39
N GLY A 182 -0.13 15.41 -11.18
CA GLY A 182 -1.21 16.28 -10.72
C GLY A 182 -2.56 16.07 -11.43
N GLU A 183 -2.68 15.01 -12.25
CA GLU A 183 -3.90 14.60 -12.93
C GLU A 183 -4.15 13.11 -12.70
N PRO A 184 -5.41 12.67 -12.63
CA PRO A 184 -5.72 11.27 -12.35
C PRO A 184 -5.39 10.36 -13.54
N PHE A 185 -4.99 9.13 -13.24
CA PHE A 185 -4.67 8.11 -14.24
C PHE A 185 -5.11 6.71 -13.82
N ASP A 186 -5.25 5.82 -14.80
CA ASP A 186 -5.64 4.42 -14.61
C ASP A 186 -4.43 3.52 -14.88
N TYR A 187 -4.03 2.77 -13.85
CA TYR A 187 -2.87 1.88 -13.88
C TYR A 187 -3.32 0.42 -13.94
N GLU A 188 -2.72 -0.36 -14.85
CA GLU A 188 -2.93 -1.81 -15.01
C GLU A 188 -1.80 -2.58 -14.31
N PRO A 189 -2.04 -3.20 -13.14
CA PRO A 189 -0.97 -3.83 -12.34
C PRO A 189 -0.32 -5.05 -12.99
N LEU A 190 -1.10 -5.85 -13.73
CA LEU A 190 -0.56 -7.04 -14.39
C LEU A 190 0.37 -6.67 -15.57
N GLY A 191 0.06 -5.58 -16.26
CA GLY A 191 0.85 -5.09 -17.39
C GLY A 191 1.92 -4.07 -16.99
N GLY A 192 1.90 -3.55 -15.76
CA GLY A 192 2.89 -2.59 -15.26
C GLY A 192 2.90 -1.26 -16.01
N HIS A 193 1.75 -0.77 -16.47
CA HIS A 193 1.68 0.47 -17.25
C HIS A 193 0.42 1.30 -16.99
N VAL A 194 0.51 2.59 -17.27
CA VAL A 194 -0.61 3.54 -17.25
C VAL A 194 -1.28 3.57 -18.62
N LEU A 195 -2.61 3.56 -18.66
CA LEU A 195 -3.38 3.43 -19.91
C LEU A 195 -3.82 4.76 -20.53
N ASN A 196 -3.97 5.80 -19.74
CA ASN A 196 -4.69 7.03 -20.12
C ASN A 196 -3.93 8.32 -19.82
N ASN A 197 -2.64 8.24 -19.47
CA ASN A 197 -1.78 9.39 -19.21
C ASN A 197 -0.33 9.06 -19.58
N ASP A 198 0.11 9.56 -20.75
CA ASP A 198 1.44 9.28 -21.30
C ASP A 198 2.57 9.84 -20.42
N THR A 199 2.34 10.99 -19.77
CA THR A 199 3.31 11.58 -18.84
C THR A 199 3.51 10.66 -17.63
N ALA A 200 2.43 10.20 -17.02
CA ALA A 200 2.49 9.25 -15.90
C ALA A 200 3.15 7.93 -16.32
N ASN A 201 2.79 7.42 -17.50
CA ASN A 201 3.38 6.18 -18.03
C ASN A 201 4.90 6.32 -18.26
N GLY A 202 5.34 7.48 -18.77
CA GLY A 202 6.75 7.79 -19.01
C GLY A 202 7.58 7.90 -17.73
N LEU A 203 6.96 8.13 -16.57
CA LEU A 203 7.66 8.17 -15.27
C LEU A 203 7.88 6.78 -14.65
N LEU A 204 7.24 5.73 -15.18
CA LEU A 204 7.39 4.36 -14.65
C LEU A 204 8.75 3.74 -14.97
N ASN A 205 9.42 4.23 -16.01
CA ASN A 205 10.68 3.69 -16.49
C ASN A 205 11.67 4.81 -16.77
N ARG A 206 12.96 4.50 -16.64
CA ARG A 206 14.04 5.39 -17.04
C ARG A 206 14.79 4.78 -18.20
N GLU A 207 15.17 5.60 -19.17
CA GLU A 207 16.12 5.16 -20.20
C GLU A 207 17.44 4.73 -19.54
N TYR A 208 17.81 3.47 -19.74
CA TYR A 208 19.11 3.00 -19.29
C TYR A 208 20.20 3.75 -20.05
N ARG A 209 21.29 4.05 -19.33
CA ARG A 209 22.49 4.60 -19.96
C ARG A 209 23.06 3.58 -20.93
N ASP A 210 23.55 4.04 -22.08
CA ASP A 210 24.24 3.22 -23.07
C ASP A 210 25.24 2.24 -22.42
N GLY A 211 25.08 0.96 -22.77
CA GLY A 211 25.87 -0.16 -22.26
C GLY A 211 25.34 -0.83 -20.99
N TRP A 212 24.21 -0.40 -20.43
CA TRP A 212 23.56 -1.04 -19.27
C TRP A 212 22.22 -1.64 -19.68
N THR A 213 22.10 -2.96 -19.59
CA THR A 213 20.88 -3.72 -19.91
C THR A 213 20.55 -4.68 -18.77
N LEU A 214 19.27 -4.89 -18.49
CA LEU A 214 18.75 -5.87 -17.52
C LEU A 214 18.18 -7.10 -18.22
#